data_AF-A0A2D4K1L3-F1
#
_entry.id   AF-A0A2D4K1L3-F1
#
_cell.length_a   1.000
_cell.length_b   1.000
_cell.length_c   1.000
_cell.angle_alpha   90.00
_cell.angle_beta   90.00
_cell.angle_gamma   90.00
#
_symmetry.space_group_name_H-M   'P 1'
#
loop_
_entity.id
_entity.type
_entity.pdbx_description
1 polymer ?
#
loop_
_entity_poly.entity_id
_entity_poly.type
_entity_poly.pdbx_seq_one_letter_code
_entity_poly.pdbx_strand_id
1 'polypeptide(L)'
;MASMRPFAQSFDIYLTQILRVLGENAIAVRTKAMKCLSEVVAVDPSILARLDMQRGVHGRLMDNSTSVREAAVELLGRFVLCRPQLAEQYYDMLIERILDTGISVRKRVIKILRDICIE
;
A
#
# COMPACT_ATOMS: atom_id res chain seq x y z
N MET A 1 31.59 4.57 -9.07
CA MET A 1 31.71 6.00 -8.66
C MET A 1 30.36 6.67 -8.41
N ALA A 2 29.33 6.51 -9.25
CA ALA A 2 28.03 7.18 -9.04
C ALA A 2 27.28 6.74 -7.75
N SER A 3 27.39 5.46 -7.36
CA SER A 3 26.75 4.87 -6.17
C SER A 3 27.18 5.48 -4.82
N MET A 4 28.33 6.14 -4.77
CA MET A 4 28.83 6.82 -3.55
C MET A 4 28.38 8.29 -3.46
N ARG A 5 27.59 8.79 -4.42
CA ARG A 5 27.07 10.16 -4.37
C ARG A 5 25.85 10.22 -3.44
N PRO A 6 25.67 11.28 -2.63
CA PRO A 6 24.57 11.37 -1.66
C PRO A 6 23.19 11.09 -2.24
N PHE A 7 22.91 11.56 -3.47
CA PHE A 7 21.65 11.31 -4.16
C PHE A 7 21.35 9.80 -4.35
N ALA A 8 22.35 9.00 -4.71
CA ALA A 8 22.19 7.55 -4.90
C ALA A 8 21.92 6.80 -3.59
N GLN A 9 22.16 7.45 -2.44
CA GLN A 9 21.96 6.92 -1.09
C GLN A 9 20.71 7.50 -0.41
N SER A 10 19.96 8.38 -1.08
CA SER A 10 18.85 9.13 -0.47
C SER A 10 17.51 8.38 -0.44
N PHE A 11 17.43 7.14 -0.98
CA PHE A 11 16.18 6.40 -1.09
C PHE A 11 15.45 6.22 0.27
N ASP A 12 16.16 5.76 1.30
CA ASP A 12 15.59 5.58 2.64
C ASP A 12 15.06 6.89 3.24
N ILE A 13 15.72 8.02 2.94
CA ILE A 13 15.29 9.34 3.38
C ILE A 13 13.96 9.70 2.72
N TYR A 14 13.84 9.51 1.40
CA TYR A 14 12.61 9.78 0.66
C TYR A 14 11.47 8.87 1.13
N LEU A 15 11.72 7.55 1.27
CA LEU A 15 10.72 6.60 1.76
C LEU A 15 10.22 6.98 3.16
N THR A 16 11.13 7.35 4.07
CA THR A 16 10.80 7.80 5.42
C THR A 16 9.93 9.07 5.42
N GLN A 17 10.19 10.04 4.54
CA GLN A 17 9.33 11.23 4.44
C GLN A 17 7.95 10.89 3.84
N ILE A 18 7.87 10.00 2.86
CA ILE A 18 6.56 9.55 2.31
C ILE A 18 5.75 8.83 3.39
N LEU A 19 6.38 7.97 4.19
CA LEU A 19 5.73 7.30 5.32
C LEU A 19 5.28 8.28 6.40
N ARG A 20 6.08 9.32 6.70
CA ARG A 20 5.69 10.39 7.64
C ARG A 20 4.40 11.10 7.19
N VAL A 21 4.27 11.45 5.90
CA VAL A 21 3.09 12.19 5.41
C VAL A 21 1.81 11.34 5.35
N LEU A 22 1.86 10.03 5.63
CA LEU A 22 0.67 9.24 5.93
C LEU A 22 -0.03 9.67 7.24
N GLY A 23 0.67 10.36 8.13
CA GLY A 23 0.11 10.91 9.37
C GLY A 23 -0.59 12.28 9.21
N GLU A 24 -0.48 12.92 8.04
CA GLU A 24 -0.95 14.30 7.85
C GLU A 24 -2.47 14.46 7.90
N ASN A 25 -2.94 15.62 8.37
CA ASN A 25 -4.37 15.90 8.50
C ASN A 25 -5.12 15.93 7.15
N ALA A 26 -4.46 16.42 6.10
CA ALA A 26 -5.05 16.59 4.78
C ALA A 26 -5.27 15.24 4.06
N ILE A 27 -6.55 14.88 3.85
CA ILE A 27 -6.95 13.64 3.17
C ILE A 27 -6.24 13.47 1.81
N ALA A 28 -6.19 14.55 1.01
CA ALA A 28 -5.55 14.52 -0.31
C ALA A 28 -4.05 14.16 -0.24
N VAL A 29 -3.35 14.61 0.81
CA VAL A 29 -1.93 14.27 1.04
C VAL A 29 -1.79 12.80 1.39
N ARG A 30 -2.57 12.29 2.34
CA ARG A 30 -2.55 10.85 2.72
C ARG A 30 -2.88 9.94 1.53
N THR A 31 -3.92 10.27 0.76
CA THR A 31 -4.31 9.50 -0.43
C THR A 31 -3.23 9.55 -1.52
N LYS A 32 -2.57 10.70 -1.73
CA LYS A 32 -1.48 10.79 -2.71
C LYS A 32 -0.25 10.03 -2.24
N ALA A 33 0.10 10.09 -0.97
CA ALA A 33 1.20 9.34 -0.38
C ALA A 33 1.00 7.81 -0.51
N MET A 34 -0.19 7.29 -0.19
CA MET A 34 -0.52 5.88 -0.42
C MET A 34 -0.39 5.47 -1.89
N LYS A 35 -0.83 6.33 -2.83
CA LYS A 35 -0.64 6.08 -4.27
C LYS A 35 0.84 6.09 -4.66
N CYS A 36 1.64 7.02 -4.15
CA CYS A 36 3.09 7.04 -4.40
C CYS A 36 3.78 5.77 -3.87
N LEU A 37 3.40 5.28 -2.69
CA LEU A 37 3.92 4.01 -2.17
C LEU A 37 3.52 2.81 -3.04
N SER A 38 2.30 2.81 -3.61
CA SER A 38 1.87 1.76 -4.54
C SER A 38 2.73 1.71 -5.81
N GLU A 39 3.09 2.87 -6.38
CA GLU A 39 3.98 2.94 -7.54
C GLU A 39 5.43 2.54 -7.19
N VAL A 40 5.91 2.85 -5.98
CA VAL A 40 7.23 2.38 -5.50
C VAL A 40 7.26 0.85 -5.35
N VAL A 41 6.22 0.27 -4.74
CA VAL A 41 6.07 -1.18 -4.55
C VAL A 41 5.90 -1.91 -5.89
N ALA A 42 5.25 -1.30 -6.88
CA ALA A 42 5.13 -1.88 -8.22
C ALA A 42 6.48 -2.00 -8.95
N VAL A 43 7.46 -1.16 -8.62
CA VAL A 43 8.83 -1.23 -9.17
C VAL A 43 9.71 -2.19 -8.38
N ASP A 44 9.68 -2.13 -7.04
CA ASP A 44 10.35 -3.10 -6.17
C ASP A 44 9.41 -3.61 -5.07
N PRO A 45 8.80 -4.79 -5.26
CA PRO A 45 7.92 -5.40 -4.27
C PRO A 45 8.63 -5.78 -2.96
N SER A 46 9.96 -5.90 -2.93
CA SER A 46 10.68 -6.27 -1.70
C SER A 46 10.57 -5.21 -0.59
N ILE A 47 10.26 -3.96 -0.96
CA ILE A 47 10.08 -2.83 -0.04
C ILE A 47 8.95 -3.09 0.98
N LEU A 48 7.92 -3.88 0.63
CA LEU A 48 6.85 -4.25 1.59
C LEU A 48 7.26 -5.27 2.64
N ALA A 49 8.44 -5.88 2.56
CA ALA A 49 9.00 -6.67 3.65
C ALA A 49 9.49 -5.78 4.82
N ARG A 50 9.64 -4.46 4.62
CA ARG A 50 10.09 -3.55 5.68
C ARG A 50 8.97 -3.30 6.70
N LEU A 51 9.36 -3.31 7.97
CA LEU A 51 8.44 -3.12 9.10
C LEU A 51 7.79 -1.72 9.13
N ASP A 52 8.49 -0.69 8.66
CA ASP A 52 7.97 0.68 8.55
C ASP A 52 6.87 0.80 7.48
N MET A 53 7.08 0.18 6.33
CA MET A 53 6.11 0.04 5.24
C MET A 53 4.86 -0.73 5.67
N GLN A 54 5.02 -1.91 6.28
CA GLN A 54 3.89 -2.73 6.75
C GLN A 54 3.02 -1.95 7.74
N ARG A 55 3.64 -1.33 8.75
CA ARG A 55 2.93 -0.49 9.73
C ARG A 55 2.21 0.68 9.08
N GLY A 56 2.86 1.37 8.14
CA GLY A 56 2.27 2.48 7.39
C GLY A 56 1.02 2.07 6.59
N VAL A 57 1.12 0.98 5.82
CA VAL A 57 0.01 0.48 4.99
C VAL A 57 -1.13 -0.09 5.84
N HIS A 58 -0.84 -0.95 6.82
CA HIS A 58 -1.87 -1.53 7.70
C HIS A 58 -2.62 -0.44 8.45
N GLY A 59 -1.89 0.56 8.98
CA GLY A 59 -2.47 1.71 9.65
C GLY A 59 -3.33 2.62 8.75
N ARG A 60 -3.35 2.41 7.43
CA ARG A 60 -4.23 3.13 6.47
C ARG A 60 -5.42 2.31 5.97
N LEU A 61 -5.47 1.00 6.21
CA LEU A 61 -6.68 0.18 5.98
C LEU A 61 -7.86 0.58 6.89
N MET A 62 -7.58 1.29 7.98
CA MET A 62 -8.54 1.81 8.95
C MET A 62 -8.63 3.35 8.94
N ASP A 63 -8.11 4.04 7.90
CA ASP A 63 -8.18 5.50 7.83
C ASP A 63 -9.65 5.99 7.77
N ASN A 64 -9.97 7.10 8.42
CA ASN A 64 -11.32 7.68 8.40
C ASN A 64 -11.82 7.98 6.97
N SER A 65 -10.92 8.30 6.02
CA SER A 65 -11.29 8.55 4.62
C SER A 65 -11.35 7.26 3.80
N THR A 66 -12.52 7.01 3.19
CA THR A 66 -12.73 5.98 2.16
C THR A 66 -11.68 6.03 1.05
N SER A 67 -11.25 7.22 0.64
CA SER A 67 -10.26 7.37 -0.45
C SER A 67 -8.85 6.90 -0.06
N VAL A 68 -8.51 6.97 1.23
CA VAL A 68 -7.23 6.48 1.76
C VAL A 68 -7.30 4.97 1.96
N ARG A 69 -8.41 4.44 2.51
CA ARG A 69 -8.63 2.99 2.64
C ARG A 69 -8.61 2.28 1.29
N GLU A 70 -9.24 2.86 0.26
CA GLU A 70 -9.21 2.30 -1.10
C GLU A 70 -7.78 2.26 -1.67
N ALA A 71 -6.99 3.33 -1.46
CA ALA A 71 -5.60 3.37 -1.90
C ALA A 71 -4.72 2.35 -1.16
N ALA A 72 -5.01 2.06 0.12
CA ALA A 72 -4.34 1.02 0.89
C ALA A 72 -4.69 -0.40 0.40
N VAL A 73 -5.96 -0.66 0.11
CA VAL A 73 -6.42 -1.93 -0.47
C VAL A 73 -5.85 -2.15 -1.87
N GLU A 74 -5.81 -1.14 -2.73
CA GLU A 74 -5.16 -1.22 -4.05
C GLU A 74 -3.68 -1.59 -3.95
N LEU A 75 -2.95 -0.97 -3.01
CA LEU A 75 -1.53 -1.23 -2.80
C LEU A 75 -1.28 -2.70 -2.39
N LEU A 76 -2.03 -3.20 -1.39
CA LEU A 76 -1.91 -4.59 -0.95
C LEU A 76 -2.37 -5.58 -2.04
N GLY A 77 -3.45 -5.28 -2.76
CA GLY A 77 -3.96 -6.13 -3.83
C GLY A 77 -2.95 -6.32 -4.96
N ARG A 78 -2.34 -5.23 -5.44
CA ARG A 78 -1.24 -5.31 -6.42
C ARG A 78 -0.09 -6.15 -5.89
N PHE A 79 0.29 -5.97 -4.64
CA PHE A 79 1.41 -6.71 -4.06
C PHE A 79 1.17 -8.21 -3.97
N VAL A 80 -0.03 -8.62 -3.53
CA VAL A 80 -0.42 -10.03 -3.44
C VAL A 80 -0.43 -10.71 -4.82
N LEU A 81 -0.99 -10.04 -5.85
CA LEU A 81 -0.95 -10.54 -7.24
C LEU A 81 0.49 -10.63 -7.76
N CYS A 82 1.35 -9.64 -7.48
CA CYS A 82 2.76 -9.70 -7.85
C CYS A 82 3.59 -10.74 -7.07
N ARG A 83 3.12 -11.23 -5.91
CA ARG A 83 3.79 -12.25 -5.08
C ARG A 83 2.77 -13.19 -4.41
N PRO A 84 2.23 -14.19 -5.14
CA PRO A 84 1.20 -15.09 -4.63
C PRO A 84 1.59 -15.83 -3.34
N GLN A 85 2.89 -16.04 -3.08
CA GLN A 85 3.38 -16.67 -1.85
C GLN A 85 3.08 -15.85 -0.58
N LEU A 86 2.72 -14.58 -0.72
CA LEU A 86 2.34 -13.69 0.37
C LEU A 86 0.81 -13.52 0.48
N ALA A 87 0.02 -14.18 -0.38
CA ALA A 87 -1.43 -14.11 -0.34
C ALA A 87 -1.97 -14.52 1.03
N GLU A 88 -1.52 -15.64 1.59
CA GLU A 88 -1.92 -16.12 2.93
C GLU A 88 -1.67 -15.07 4.03
N GLN A 89 -0.56 -14.32 3.96
CA GLN A 89 -0.21 -13.30 4.97
C GLN A 89 -1.16 -12.09 4.95
N TYR A 90 -1.67 -11.71 3.77
CA TYR A 90 -2.49 -10.50 3.58
C TYR A 90 -3.97 -10.79 3.33
N TYR A 91 -4.35 -12.06 3.14
CA TYR A 91 -5.72 -12.48 2.82
C TYR A 91 -6.73 -11.98 3.86
N ASP A 92 -6.49 -12.27 5.14
CA ASP A 92 -7.38 -11.86 6.24
C ASP A 92 -7.60 -10.34 6.27
N MET A 93 -6.53 -9.56 6.08
CA MET A 93 -6.61 -8.11 6.05
C MET A 93 -7.40 -7.59 4.84
N LEU A 94 -7.29 -8.26 3.68
CA LEU A 94 -8.00 -7.89 2.45
C LEU A 94 -9.48 -8.31 2.50
N ILE A 95 -9.79 -9.53 2.95
CA ILE A 95 -11.16 -10.06 2.98
C ILE A 95 -12.02 -9.30 3.99
N GLU A 96 -11.49 -8.90 5.15
CA GLU A 96 -12.22 -8.03 6.08
C GLU A 96 -12.74 -6.74 5.43
N ARG A 97 -12.00 -6.18 4.46
CA ARG A 97 -12.40 -4.94 3.78
C ARG A 97 -13.59 -5.12 2.84
N ILE A 98 -14.08 -6.35 2.62
CA ILE A 98 -15.36 -6.59 1.92
C ILE A 98 -16.56 -6.02 2.69
N LEU A 99 -16.41 -5.76 3.99
CA LEU A 99 -17.41 -5.15 4.87
C LEU A 99 -17.25 -3.63 5.00
N ASP A 100 -16.33 -3.00 4.25
CA ASP A 100 -16.10 -1.55 4.34
C ASP A 100 -17.35 -0.73 3.96
N THR A 101 -17.65 0.32 4.71
CA THR A 101 -18.78 1.22 4.45
C THR A 101 -18.69 1.89 3.07
N GLY A 102 -17.47 2.11 2.58
CA GLY A 102 -17.17 2.67 1.28
C GLY A 102 -17.39 1.71 0.12
N ILE A 103 -18.31 2.08 -0.78
CA ILE A 103 -18.61 1.31 -2.00
C ILE A 103 -17.36 1.11 -2.88
N SER A 104 -16.48 2.11 -3.00
CA SER A 104 -15.28 1.99 -3.83
C SER A 104 -14.26 0.99 -3.25
N VAL A 105 -14.10 0.95 -1.92
CA VAL A 105 -13.27 -0.04 -1.22
C VAL A 105 -13.81 -1.44 -1.47
N ARG A 106 -15.11 -1.69 -1.26
CA ARG A 106 -15.71 -3.02 -1.49
C ARG A 106 -15.58 -3.47 -2.95
N LYS A 107 -15.83 -2.58 -3.91
CA LYS A 107 -15.59 -2.87 -5.35
C LYS A 107 -14.12 -3.19 -5.64
N ARG A 108 -13.17 -2.54 -4.96
CA ARG A 108 -11.73 -2.80 -5.08
C ARG A 108 -11.37 -4.19 -4.57
N VAL A 109 -11.83 -4.54 -3.36
CA VAL A 109 -11.63 -5.88 -2.75
C VAL A 109 -12.19 -6.97 -3.65
N ILE A 110 -13.44 -6.85 -4.12
CA ILE A 110 -14.06 -7.84 -5.01
C ILE A 110 -13.26 -8.03 -6.30
N LYS A 111 -12.70 -6.96 -6.87
CA LYS A 111 -11.83 -7.08 -8.05
C LYS A 111 -10.56 -7.86 -7.72
N ILE A 112 -9.86 -7.49 -6.65
CA ILE A 112 -8.61 -8.15 -6.22
C ILE A 112 -8.86 -9.64 -5.95
N LEU A 113 -9.91 -9.99 -5.20
CA LEU A 113 -10.25 -11.39 -4.93
C LEU A 113 -10.61 -12.16 -6.20
N ARG A 114 -11.28 -11.53 -7.17
CA ARG A 114 -11.52 -12.16 -8.48
C ARG A 114 -10.21 -12.41 -9.23
N ASP A 115 -9.29 -11.46 -9.20
CA ASP A 115 -7.99 -11.57 -9.87
C ASP A 115 -7.15 -12.69 -9.23
N ILE A 116 -7.12 -12.78 -7.89
CA ILE A 116 -6.46 -13.87 -7.12
C ILE A 116 -7.04 -15.26 -7.43
N CYS A 117 -8.34 -15.37 -7.72
CA CYS A 117 -8.98 -16.66 -8.04
C CYS A 117 -8.88 -17.06 -9.53
N ILE A 118 -8.26 -16.24 -10.39
CA ILE A 118 -8.12 -16.48 -11.84
C ILE A 118 -6.65 -16.68 -12.23
N GLU A 119 -5.71 -16.13 -11.45
CA GLU A 119 -4.28 -16.50 -11.49
C GLU A 119 -4.01 -17.92 -10.95
#